data_AF-A0A946QDX3-F1
#
_entry.id   AF-A0A946QDX3-F1
#
_cell.length_a   1.000
_cell.length_b   1.000
_cell.length_c   1.000
_cell.angle_alpha   90.00
_cell.angle_beta   90.00
_cell.angle_gamma   90.00
#
_symmetry.space_group_name_H-M   'P 1'
#
loop_
_entity.id
_entity.type
_entity.pdbx_description
1 polymer ?
#
loop_
_entity_poly.entity_id
_entity_poly.type
_entity_poly.pdbx_seq_one_letter_code
_entity_poly.pdbx_strand_id
1 'polypeptide(L)'
;MRKVIHPIYDKHFPSNHIQDIPMIYKELAILLPCHSLEDFPTHHTDDDAASLLASWTGLWHPLLIANSGSIIKWHRADDPPETLLDVLLVVPTVSTDNLATGYLQRAHDAGATVIESQTCREEVISAALADCEFPAINPDIIADFLALGYCYLQIELLTRQMRYASNLDEIHFENLVVEAARFATEQDDVAAVEKIQAAFDLLSSERDHYYSVDAYL
;
A
#
# COMPACT_ATOMS: atom_id res chain seq x y z
N MET A 1 35.35 -14.35 50.27
CA MET A 1 34.78 -13.44 49.25
C MET A 1 35.36 -13.84 47.90
N ARG A 2 34.79 -14.79 47.17
CA ARG A 2 33.72 -14.64 46.15
C ARG A 2 33.91 -13.44 45.20
N LYS A 3 34.31 -13.74 43.96
CA LYS A 3 33.56 -13.38 42.75
C LYS A 3 33.95 -14.37 41.64
N VAL A 4 33.07 -15.35 41.42
CA VAL A 4 33.01 -16.15 40.19
C VAL A 4 32.21 -15.30 39.22
N ILE A 5 32.80 -14.97 38.07
CA ILE A 5 32.13 -14.19 37.01
C ILE A 5 31.70 -15.21 35.96
N HIS A 6 30.39 -15.37 35.77
CA HIS A 6 29.81 -16.15 34.69
C HIS A 6 29.96 -15.40 33.36
N PRO A 7 30.34 -16.05 32.25
CA PRO A 7 30.11 -15.48 30.93
C PRO A 7 28.63 -15.60 30.60
N ILE A 8 27.96 -14.45 30.50
CA ILE A 8 26.60 -14.34 29.96
C ILE A 8 26.71 -14.58 28.47
N TYR A 9 25.90 -15.52 27.97
CA TYR A 9 25.67 -15.74 26.55
C TYR A 9 25.13 -14.46 25.92
N ASP A 10 25.98 -13.76 25.17
CA ASP A 10 25.53 -12.74 24.24
C ASP A 10 25.15 -13.45 22.94
N LYS A 11 23.85 -13.73 22.77
CA LYS A 11 23.32 -14.25 21.51
C LYS A 11 23.41 -13.13 20.49
N HIS A 12 24.53 -13.08 19.78
CA HIS A 12 24.65 -12.33 18.55
C HIS A 12 23.62 -12.92 17.57
N PHE A 13 22.49 -12.23 17.40
CA PHE A 13 21.62 -12.49 16.26
C PHE A 13 22.43 -12.14 15.01
N PRO A 14 22.61 -13.06 14.05
CA PRO A 14 23.24 -12.69 12.80
C PRO A 14 22.35 -11.66 12.13
N SER A 15 22.87 -10.44 11.93
CA SER A 15 22.33 -9.51 10.94
C SER A 15 22.37 -10.24 9.61
N ASN A 16 21.24 -10.81 9.19
CA ASN A 16 21.09 -11.29 7.84
C ASN A 16 21.35 -10.08 6.95
N HIS A 17 22.43 -10.15 6.17
CA HIS A 17 22.63 -9.32 5.02
C HIS A 17 21.45 -9.59 4.07
N ILE A 18 20.38 -8.82 4.25
CA ILE A 18 19.45 -8.53 3.17
C ILE A 18 20.36 -7.94 2.09
N GLN A 19 20.55 -8.67 1.00
CA GLN A 19 21.09 -8.09 -0.22
C GLN A 19 20.25 -6.85 -0.46
N ASP A 20 20.88 -5.67 -0.46
CA ASP A 20 20.20 -4.41 -0.72
C ASP A 20 19.42 -4.56 -2.03
N ILE A 21 18.12 -4.85 -1.93
CA ILE A 21 17.20 -4.73 -3.04
C ILE A 21 17.37 -3.26 -3.45
N PRO A 22 17.77 -2.95 -4.70
CA PRO A 22 17.93 -1.57 -5.11
C PRO A 22 16.65 -0.83 -4.69
N MET A 23 16.79 0.18 -3.83
CA MET A 23 15.62 0.91 -3.35
C MET A 23 14.88 1.44 -4.57
N ILE A 24 13.65 0.98 -4.73
CA ILE A 24 12.81 1.31 -5.87
C ILE A 24 12.10 2.63 -5.54
N TYR A 25 11.40 2.68 -4.40
CA TYR A 25 10.60 3.85 -3.98
C TYR A 25 10.63 4.07 -2.47
N LYS A 26 10.69 5.34 -2.03
CA LYS A 26 10.51 5.75 -0.63
C LYS A 26 9.07 6.00 -0.25
N GLU A 27 8.21 6.29 -1.22
CA GLU A 27 6.78 6.52 -0.99
C GLU A 27 5.97 5.98 -2.18
N LEU A 28 4.83 5.37 -1.86
CA LEU A 28 3.81 4.96 -2.81
C LEU A 28 2.65 5.95 -2.69
N ALA A 29 2.37 6.70 -3.76
CA ALA A 29 1.39 7.77 -3.76
C ALA A 29 0.36 7.60 -4.87
N ILE A 30 -0.91 7.87 -4.56
CA ILE A 30 -1.99 8.00 -5.53
C ILE A 30 -2.63 9.38 -5.45
N LEU A 31 -2.93 9.99 -6.60
CA LEU A 31 -3.71 11.24 -6.65
C LEU A 31 -5.19 10.92 -6.84
N LEU A 32 -6.04 11.44 -5.96
CA LEU A 32 -7.49 11.22 -6.02
C LEU A 32 -8.23 12.54 -6.30
N PRO A 33 -9.34 12.52 -7.07
CA PRO A 33 -10.09 13.72 -7.41
C PRO A 33 -11.16 14.00 -6.34
N CYS A 34 -10.77 13.99 -5.07
CA CYS A 34 -11.63 14.24 -3.92
C CYS A 34 -10.86 15.02 -2.84
N HIS A 35 -11.56 15.78 -2.00
CA HIS A 35 -10.97 16.56 -0.91
C HIS A 35 -10.73 15.71 0.34
N SER A 36 -11.53 14.65 0.46
CA SER A 36 -11.53 13.65 1.50
C SER A 36 -11.99 12.32 0.90
N LEU A 37 -11.87 11.22 1.63
CA LEU A 37 -12.51 9.98 1.19
C LEU A 37 -14.05 10.01 1.40
N GLU A 38 -14.64 11.06 2.00
CA GLU A 38 -16.11 11.22 2.08
C GLU A 38 -16.72 11.53 0.70
N ASP A 39 -16.00 12.30 -0.11
CA ASP A 39 -16.36 12.67 -1.49
C ASP A 39 -15.64 11.79 -2.53
N PHE A 40 -15.23 10.58 -2.15
CA PHE A 40 -14.61 9.63 -3.07
C PHE A 40 -15.50 9.40 -4.31
N PRO A 41 -14.95 9.41 -5.53
CA PRO A 41 -15.73 9.55 -6.76
C PRO A 41 -16.35 8.21 -7.20
N THR A 42 -17.41 7.79 -6.52
CA THR A 42 -18.13 6.51 -6.76
C THR A 42 -19.10 6.53 -7.95
N HIS A 43 -19.19 7.65 -8.67
CA HIS A 43 -20.16 7.87 -9.75
C HIS A 43 -19.61 7.57 -11.15
N HIS A 44 -18.30 7.39 -11.28
CA HIS A 44 -17.68 7.01 -12.56
C HIS A 44 -18.06 5.58 -12.94
N THR A 45 -18.03 5.30 -14.25
CA THR A 45 -18.25 3.97 -14.82
C THR A 45 -17.14 3.62 -15.81
N ASP A 46 -17.14 2.39 -16.29
CA ASP A 46 -16.26 1.93 -17.38
C ASP A 46 -14.78 2.19 -17.08
N ASP A 47 -14.04 2.74 -18.05
CA ASP A 47 -12.60 2.95 -17.97
C ASP A 47 -12.18 3.89 -16.83
N ASP A 48 -13.01 4.87 -16.48
CA ASP A 48 -12.72 5.81 -15.38
C ASP A 48 -12.79 5.12 -14.01
N ALA A 49 -13.83 4.31 -13.80
CA ALA A 49 -13.94 3.50 -12.58
C ALA A 49 -12.84 2.43 -12.53
N ALA A 50 -12.53 1.80 -13.66
CA ALA A 50 -11.47 0.82 -13.78
C ALA A 50 -10.10 1.42 -13.45
N SER A 51 -9.78 2.60 -14.01
CA SER A 51 -8.51 3.31 -13.77
C SER A 51 -8.33 3.66 -12.29
N LEU A 52 -9.37 4.17 -11.64
CA LEU A 52 -9.32 4.51 -10.22
C LEU A 52 -9.00 3.30 -9.35
N LEU A 53 -9.73 2.19 -9.56
CA LEU A 53 -9.54 0.99 -8.76
C LEU A 53 -8.23 0.28 -9.09
N ALA A 54 -7.83 0.23 -10.36
CA ALA A 54 -6.56 -0.34 -10.80
C ALA A 54 -5.37 0.42 -10.20
N SER A 55 -5.42 1.76 -10.23
CA SER A 55 -4.39 2.63 -9.66
C SER A 55 -4.24 2.44 -8.16
N TRP A 56 -5.37 2.34 -7.45
CA TRP A 56 -5.37 2.09 -6.01
C TRP A 56 -4.79 0.72 -5.68
N THR A 57 -5.41 -0.34 -6.21
CA THR A 57 -5.07 -1.72 -5.82
C THR A 57 -3.71 -2.16 -6.36
N GLY A 58 -3.26 -1.65 -7.52
CA GLY A 58 -1.95 -1.98 -8.08
C GLY A 58 -0.78 -1.59 -7.17
N LEU A 59 -0.93 -0.52 -6.39
CA LEU A 59 0.07 -0.09 -5.42
C LEU A 59 0.18 -0.99 -4.17
N TRP A 60 -0.77 -1.92 -3.98
CA TRP A 60 -0.74 -2.86 -2.85
C TRP A 60 0.12 -4.10 -3.10
N HIS A 61 0.83 -4.17 -4.23
CA HIS A 61 1.73 -5.29 -4.49
C HIS A 61 2.79 -5.43 -3.37
N PRO A 62 3.03 -6.65 -2.83
CA PRO A 62 3.87 -6.84 -1.65
C PRO A 62 5.30 -6.31 -1.82
N LEU A 63 5.88 -6.44 -3.01
CA LEU A 63 7.21 -5.91 -3.28
C LEU A 63 7.28 -4.38 -3.13
N LEU A 64 6.24 -3.65 -3.56
CA LEU A 64 6.20 -2.20 -3.47
C LEU A 64 6.17 -1.77 -1.99
N ILE A 65 5.29 -2.40 -1.22
CA ILE A 65 5.12 -2.14 0.22
C ILE A 65 6.38 -2.50 1.01
N ALA A 66 6.98 -3.66 0.73
CA ALA A 66 8.21 -4.09 1.41
C ALA A 66 9.36 -3.11 1.16
N ASN A 67 9.44 -2.54 -0.04
CA ASN A 67 10.50 -1.61 -0.43
C ASN A 67 10.30 -0.21 0.15
N SER A 68 9.07 0.32 0.09
CA SER A 68 8.74 1.63 0.67
C SER A 68 8.74 1.60 2.20
N GLY A 69 8.47 0.44 2.80
CA GLY A 69 8.30 0.30 4.25
C GLY A 69 7.02 0.95 4.78
N SER A 70 6.06 1.26 3.90
CA SER A 70 4.75 1.81 4.25
C SER A 70 3.68 1.35 3.27
N ILE A 71 2.42 1.41 3.70
CA ILE A 71 1.29 1.31 2.76
C ILE A 71 1.17 2.57 1.91
N ILE A 72 0.22 2.55 0.98
CA ILE A 72 -0.03 3.64 0.03
C ILE A 72 -0.50 4.91 0.75
N LYS A 73 -0.10 6.07 0.24
CA LYS A 73 -0.65 7.37 0.63
C LYS A 73 -1.48 7.92 -0.51
N TRP A 74 -2.61 8.52 -0.18
CA TRP A 74 -3.39 9.27 -1.16
C TRP A 74 -3.24 10.76 -0.90
N HIS A 75 -3.19 11.53 -1.98
CA HIS A 75 -3.15 12.98 -1.96
C HIS A 75 -4.27 13.51 -2.85
N ARG A 76 -4.72 14.74 -2.58
CA ARG A 76 -5.70 15.39 -3.44
C ARG A 76 -5.04 15.75 -4.76
N ALA A 77 -5.72 15.52 -5.88
CA ALA A 77 -5.19 15.89 -7.18
C ALA A 77 -4.98 17.41 -7.33
N ASP A 78 -5.76 18.23 -6.62
CA ASP A 78 -5.63 19.69 -6.63
C ASP A 78 -4.62 20.26 -5.60
N ASP A 79 -4.12 19.42 -4.69
CA ASP A 79 -3.07 19.72 -3.72
C ASP A 79 -2.06 18.55 -3.65
N PRO A 80 -1.36 18.26 -4.76
CA PRO A 80 -0.50 17.09 -4.87
C PRO A 80 0.85 17.33 -4.16
N PRO A 81 1.59 16.27 -3.78
CA PRO A 81 2.80 16.41 -2.98
C PRO A 81 3.91 17.19 -3.71
N GLU A 82 4.66 18.00 -2.96
CA GLU A 82 5.80 18.76 -3.48
C GLU A 82 7.10 17.94 -3.48
N THR A 83 7.24 16.97 -2.56
CA THR A 83 8.41 16.10 -2.47
C THR A 83 8.19 14.88 -3.36
N LEU A 84 9.00 14.76 -4.42
CA LEU A 84 8.77 13.81 -5.51
C LEU A 84 9.96 12.88 -5.78
N LEU A 85 11.09 13.09 -5.10
CA LEU A 85 12.27 12.24 -5.25
C LEU A 85 11.98 10.82 -4.71
N ASP A 86 12.22 9.81 -5.54
CA ASP A 86 12.01 8.39 -5.23
C ASP A 86 10.54 8.05 -4.87
N VAL A 87 9.57 8.81 -5.40
CA VAL A 87 8.13 8.54 -5.22
C VAL A 87 7.60 7.78 -6.42
N LEU A 88 6.86 6.69 -6.17
CA LEU A 88 5.97 6.10 -7.16
C LEU A 88 4.62 6.82 -7.10
N LEU A 89 4.33 7.63 -8.10
CA LEU A 89 3.12 8.43 -8.19
C LEU A 89 2.17 7.85 -9.24
N VAL A 90 1.03 7.34 -8.81
CA VAL A 90 0.00 6.81 -9.71
C VAL A 90 -1.15 7.81 -9.84
N VAL A 91 -1.53 8.10 -11.07
CA VAL A 91 -2.55 9.10 -11.42
C VAL A 91 -3.67 8.42 -12.22
N PRO A 92 -4.84 8.16 -11.61
CA PRO A 92 -6.02 7.71 -12.31
C PRO A 92 -6.44 8.68 -13.41
N THR A 93 -7.08 8.18 -14.49
CA THR A 93 -7.58 9.02 -15.59
C THR A 93 -8.40 10.21 -15.07
N VAL A 94 -9.33 9.93 -14.15
CA VAL A 94 -10.25 10.90 -13.51
C VAL A 94 -9.56 12.00 -12.70
N SER A 95 -8.28 11.86 -12.37
CA SER A 95 -7.52 12.84 -11.59
C SER A 95 -6.72 13.81 -12.45
N THR A 96 -6.51 13.49 -13.73
CA THR A 96 -5.62 14.24 -14.63
C THR A 96 -6.07 15.70 -14.81
N ASP A 97 -7.38 15.92 -14.96
CA ASP A 97 -7.95 17.25 -15.21
C ASP A 97 -7.88 18.18 -13.98
N ASN A 98 -7.68 17.61 -12.79
CA ASN A 98 -7.57 18.37 -11.54
C ASN A 98 -6.14 18.85 -11.27
N LEU A 99 -5.15 18.37 -12.04
CA LEU A 99 -3.75 18.71 -11.83
C LEU A 99 -3.38 20.07 -12.39
N ALA A 100 -2.50 20.78 -11.68
CA ALA A 100 -1.87 21.97 -12.22
C ALA A 100 -1.09 21.66 -13.50
N THR A 101 -1.20 22.54 -14.51
CA THR A 101 -0.50 22.35 -15.79
C THR A 101 1.00 22.10 -15.59
N GLY A 102 1.51 21.08 -16.28
CA GLY A 102 2.92 20.67 -16.22
C GLY A 102 3.35 20.00 -14.91
N TYR A 103 2.43 19.66 -13.99
CA TYR A 103 2.77 18.96 -12.75
C TYR A 103 3.47 17.62 -13.00
N LEU A 104 2.92 16.79 -13.88
CA LEU A 104 3.49 15.48 -14.18
C LEU A 104 4.90 15.56 -14.76
N GLN A 105 5.14 16.53 -15.65
CA GLN A 105 6.49 16.79 -16.16
C GLN A 105 7.45 17.18 -15.03
N ARG A 106 7.02 18.05 -14.10
CA ARG A 106 7.83 18.41 -12.93
C ARG A 106 8.10 17.22 -12.02
N ALA A 107 7.13 16.30 -11.87
CA ALA A 107 7.31 15.09 -11.08
C ALA A 107 8.39 14.19 -11.67
N HIS A 108 8.35 13.96 -12.99
CA HIS A 108 9.43 13.25 -13.69
C HIS A 108 10.79 13.94 -13.54
N ASP A 109 10.84 15.26 -13.75
CA ASP A 109 12.08 16.04 -13.63
C ASP A 109 12.66 16.03 -12.20
N ALA A 110 11.80 15.85 -11.19
CA ALA A 110 12.16 15.75 -9.78
C ALA A 110 12.55 14.34 -9.32
N GLY A 111 12.46 13.34 -10.21
CA GLY A 111 12.85 11.95 -9.93
C GLY A 111 11.72 11.05 -9.42
N ALA A 112 10.45 11.41 -9.65
CA ALA A 112 9.34 10.49 -9.44
C ALA A 112 9.19 9.52 -10.61
N THR A 113 8.80 8.28 -10.30
CA THR A 113 8.20 7.39 -11.30
C THR A 113 6.72 7.67 -11.35
N VAL A 114 6.23 8.13 -12.50
CA VAL A 114 4.81 8.48 -12.69
C VAL A 114 4.14 7.43 -13.56
N ILE A 115 3.02 6.89 -13.09
CA ILE A 115 2.15 5.99 -13.85
C ILE A 115 0.81 6.68 -14.03
N GLU A 116 0.40 6.90 -15.27
CA GLU A 116 -0.86 7.56 -15.59
C GLU A 116 -1.67 6.78 -16.63
N SER A 117 -2.95 7.08 -16.71
CA SER A 117 -3.86 6.62 -17.78
C SER A 117 -4.01 5.10 -17.92
N GLN A 118 -3.63 4.32 -16.91
CA GLN A 118 -3.83 2.87 -16.91
C GLN A 118 -5.25 2.53 -16.43
N THR A 119 -5.90 1.57 -17.08
CA THR A 119 -7.24 1.05 -16.70
C THR A 119 -7.17 -0.39 -16.19
N CYS A 120 -6.02 -1.03 -16.34
CA CYS A 120 -5.76 -2.40 -15.90
C CYS A 120 -4.75 -2.41 -14.75
N ARG A 121 -5.07 -3.16 -13.68
CA ARG A 121 -4.21 -3.27 -12.50
C ARG A 121 -2.88 -3.92 -12.82
N GLU A 122 -2.89 -4.91 -13.69
CA GLU A 122 -1.69 -5.63 -14.12
C GLU A 122 -0.75 -4.72 -14.92
N GLU A 123 -1.28 -3.75 -15.67
CA GLU A 123 -0.49 -2.71 -16.34
C GLU A 123 0.15 -1.74 -15.33
N VAL A 124 -0.60 -1.31 -14.30
CA VAL A 124 -0.06 -0.50 -13.20
C VAL A 124 1.09 -1.23 -12.49
N ILE A 125 0.89 -2.50 -12.12
CA ILE A 125 1.92 -3.31 -11.46
C ILE A 125 3.13 -3.49 -12.38
N SER A 126 2.91 -3.82 -13.66
CA SER A 126 4.01 -4.00 -14.62
C SER A 126 4.82 -2.73 -14.81
N ALA A 127 4.17 -1.56 -14.86
CA ALA A 127 4.87 -0.28 -14.98
C ALA A 127 5.63 0.07 -13.69
N ALA A 128 5.04 -0.19 -12.52
CA ALA A 128 5.66 0.06 -11.22
C ALA A 128 6.91 -0.80 -10.98
N LEU A 129 6.95 -1.99 -11.56
CA LEU A 129 8.02 -2.97 -11.38
C LEU A 129 8.98 -3.08 -12.58
N ALA A 130 8.85 -2.21 -13.58
CA ALA A 130 9.57 -2.34 -14.85
C ALA A 130 11.10 -2.37 -14.70
N ASP A 131 11.63 -1.60 -13.74
CA ASP A 131 13.06 -1.46 -13.47
C ASP A 131 13.53 -2.25 -12.24
N CYS A 132 12.71 -3.20 -11.76
CA CYS A 132 12.94 -3.91 -10.52
C CYS A 132 13.37 -5.35 -10.76
N GLU A 133 14.48 -5.77 -10.14
CA GLU A 133 14.79 -7.17 -9.95
C GLU A 133 14.27 -7.62 -8.58
N PHE A 134 13.50 -8.71 -8.55
CA PHE A 134 12.87 -9.17 -7.32
C PHE A 134 12.73 -10.69 -7.24
N PRO A 135 12.67 -11.23 -6.01
CA PRO A 135 12.39 -12.65 -5.81
C PRO A 135 11.00 -12.99 -6.33
N ALA A 136 10.83 -14.22 -6.80
CA ALA A 136 9.50 -14.73 -7.12
C ALA A 136 8.67 -14.82 -5.83
N ILE A 137 7.62 -14.00 -5.74
CA ILE A 137 6.62 -14.03 -4.67
C ILE A 137 5.48 -14.95 -5.10
N ASN A 138 4.93 -15.69 -4.14
CA ASN A 138 3.77 -16.56 -4.38
C ASN A 138 2.58 -15.75 -4.95
N PRO A 139 2.02 -16.13 -6.12
CA PRO A 139 0.91 -15.43 -6.75
C PRO A 139 -0.34 -15.31 -5.88
N ASP A 140 -0.62 -16.30 -5.03
CA ASP A 140 -1.79 -16.27 -4.14
C ASP A 140 -1.62 -15.18 -3.07
N ILE A 141 -0.41 -15.03 -2.52
CA ILE A 141 -0.07 -13.96 -1.58
C ILE A 141 -0.19 -12.59 -2.25
N ILE A 142 0.27 -12.46 -3.50
CA ILE A 142 0.07 -11.22 -4.28
C ILE A 142 -1.43 -10.91 -4.38
N ALA A 143 -2.25 -11.90 -4.74
CA ALA A 143 -3.70 -11.72 -4.85
C ALA A 143 -4.33 -11.27 -3.52
N ASP A 144 -3.91 -11.84 -2.39
CA ASP A 144 -4.38 -11.45 -1.05
C ASP A 144 -4.04 -10.01 -0.71
N PHE A 145 -2.83 -9.55 -1.06
CA PHE A 145 -2.42 -8.14 -0.89
C PHE A 145 -3.28 -7.18 -1.70
N LEU A 146 -3.55 -7.51 -2.97
CA LEU A 146 -4.41 -6.70 -3.84
C LEU A 146 -5.86 -6.66 -3.32
N ALA A 147 -6.36 -7.78 -2.79
CA ALA A 147 -7.66 -7.86 -2.13
C ALA A 147 -7.69 -7.05 -0.82
N LEU A 148 -6.63 -7.11 -0.02
CA LEU A 148 -6.50 -6.36 1.22
C LEU A 148 -6.59 -4.86 0.97
N GLY A 149 -5.91 -4.37 -0.07
CA GLY A 149 -5.99 -2.97 -0.47
C GLY A 149 -7.37 -2.50 -0.87
N TYR A 150 -8.13 -3.37 -1.56
CA TYR A 150 -9.53 -3.09 -1.85
C TYR A 150 -10.38 -3.06 -0.57
N CYS A 151 -10.23 -4.05 0.32
CA CYS A 151 -10.96 -4.10 1.57
C CYS A 151 -10.67 -2.88 2.46
N TYR A 152 -9.41 -2.46 2.56
CA TYR A 152 -9.03 -1.26 3.29
C TYR A 152 -9.75 -0.02 2.73
N LEU A 153 -9.77 0.17 1.41
CA LEU A 153 -10.54 1.26 0.80
C LEU A 153 -12.03 1.18 1.16
N GLN A 154 -12.64 -0.01 1.09
CA GLN A 154 -14.06 -0.15 1.43
C GLN A 154 -14.35 0.23 2.89
N ILE A 155 -13.49 -0.18 3.84
CA ILE A 155 -13.62 0.22 5.24
C ILE A 155 -13.50 1.74 5.40
N GLU A 156 -12.47 2.34 4.79
CA GLU A 156 -12.26 3.78 4.81
C GLU A 156 -13.49 4.56 4.29
N LEU A 157 -14.11 4.09 3.20
CA LEU A 157 -15.31 4.71 2.64
C LEU A 157 -16.54 4.50 3.54
N LEU A 158 -16.72 3.31 4.11
CA LEU A 158 -17.86 2.98 4.98
C LEU A 158 -17.84 3.79 6.29
N THR A 159 -16.69 3.85 6.97
CA THR A 159 -16.51 4.60 8.22
C THR A 159 -16.92 6.07 8.05
N ARG A 160 -16.54 6.66 6.91
CA ARG A 160 -16.83 8.04 6.54
C ARG A 160 -18.29 8.29 6.19
N GLN A 161 -18.93 7.38 5.44
CA GLN A 161 -20.36 7.49 5.15
C GLN A 161 -21.23 7.44 6.42
N MET A 162 -20.76 6.72 7.44
CA MET A 162 -21.44 6.62 8.73
C MET A 162 -21.15 7.80 9.68
N ARG A 163 -20.28 8.75 9.28
CA ARG A 163 -19.80 9.89 10.10
C ARG A 163 -19.19 9.47 11.44
N TYR A 164 -18.63 8.28 11.51
CA TYR A 164 -17.88 7.83 12.68
C TYR A 164 -16.41 8.20 12.53
N ALA A 165 -15.74 8.37 13.67
CA ALA A 165 -14.28 8.28 13.68
C ALA A 165 -13.88 6.83 13.42
N SER A 166 -12.86 6.63 12.59
CA SER A 166 -12.21 5.32 12.44
C SER A 166 -11.64 4.90 13.80
N ASN A 167 -11.93 3.68 14.22
CA ASN A 167 -11.26 3.05 15.37
C ASN A 167 -10.17 2.09 14.92
N LEU A 168 -9.93 1.98 13.61
CA LEU A 168 -8.81 1.23 13.08
C LEU A 168 -7.51 1.81 13.64
N ASP A 169 -6.74 0.95 14.30
CA ASP A 169 -5.35 1.26 14.64
C ASP A 169 -4.53 1.19 13.34
N GLU A 170 -4.52 2.31 12.59
CA GLU A 170 -3.83 2.43 11.31
C GLU A 170 -2.34 2.11 11.42
N ILE A 171 -1.71 2.45 12.54
CA ILE A 171 -0.29 2.15 12.80
C ILE A 171 -0.10 0.65 12.94
N HIS A 172 -0.93 -0.03 13.74
CA HIS A 172 -0.85 -1.47 13.88
C HIS A 172 -1.14 -2.19 12.56
N PHE A 173 -2.16 -1.74 11.84
CA PHE A 173 -2.52 -2.27 10.52
C PHE A 173 -1.37 -2.12 9.53
N GLU A 174 -0.79 -0.93 9.36
CA GLU A 174 0.36 -0.69 8.48
C GLU A 174 1.54 -1.59 8.85
N ASN A 175 1.87 -1.72 10.14
CA ASN A 175 2.95 -2.59 10.58
C ASN A 175 2.71 -4.07 10.19
N LEU A 176 1.49 -4.59 10.33
CA LEU A 176 1.16 -5.95 9.90
C LEU A 176 1.34 -6.12 8.38
N VAL A 177 0.86 -5.15 7.59
CA VAL A 177 0.94 -5.20 6.13
C VAL A 177 2.40 -5.12 5.65
N VAL A 178 3.22 -4.25 6.25
CA VAL A 178 4.65 -4.14 5.95
C VAL A 178 5.42 -5.40 6.38
N GLU A 179 5.12 -5.97 7.54
CA GLU A 179 5.71 -7.23 7.98
C GLU A 179 5.35 -8.40 7.05
N ALA A 180 4.07 -8.51 6.66
CA ALA A 180 3.61 -9.48 5.68
C ALA A 180 4.37 -9.35 4.36
N ALA A 181 4.54 -8.11 3.89
CA ALA A 181 5.18 -7.81 2.62
C ALA A 181 6.66 -8.22 2.65
N ARG A 182 7.35 -7.92 3.77
CA ARG A 182 8.72 -8.38 4.00
C ARG A 182 8.82 -9.90 3.96
N PHE A 183 7.98 -10.62 4.73
CA PHE A 183 8.00 -12.09 4.72
C PHE A 183 7.73 -12.67 3.33
N ALA A 184 6.81 -12.08 2.57
CA ALA A 184 6.53 -12.48 1.19
C ALA A 184 7.76 -12.32 0.28
N THR A 185 8.50 -11.20 0.41
CA THR A 185 9.75 -11.00 -0.34
C THR A 185 10.90 -11.91 0.14
N GLU A 186 10.90 -12.31 1.41
CA GLU A 186 11.85 -13.28 1.97
C GLU A 186 11.47 -14.74 1.70
N GLN A 187 10.37 -14.97 0.98
CA GLN A 187 9.81 -16.29 0.65
C GLN A 187 9.37 -17.11 1.88
N ASP A 188 9.04 -16.43 2.98
CA ASP A 188 8.38 -17.02 4.14
C ASP A 188 6.86 -16.88 4.01
N ASP A 189 6.30 -17.67 3.10
CA ASP A 189 4.86 -17.66 2.77
C ASP A 189 3.98 -17.90 4.02
N VAL A 190 4.44 -18.72 4.96
CA VAL A 190 3.69 -19.04 6.18
C VAL A 190 3.55 -17.80 7.06
N ALA A 191 4.66 -17.11 7.33
CA ALA A 191 4.64 -15.89 8.12
C ALA A 191 3.92 -14.74 7.40
N ALA A 192 4.05 -14.65 6.07
CA ALA A 192 3.34 -13.68 5.26
C ALA A 192 1.82 -13.86 5.38
N VAL A 193 1.31 -15.07 5.18
CA VAL A 193 -0.12 -15.39 5.30
C VAL A 193 -0.65 -15.12 6.72
N GLU A 194 0.11 -15.47 7.76
CA GLU A 194 -0.28 -15.18 9.15
C GLU A 194 -0.50 -13.67 9.38
N LYS A 195 0.40 -12.84 8.85
CA LYS A 195 0.33 -11.37 8.99
C LYS A 195 -0.77 -10.74 8.15
N ILE A 196 -0.99 -11.23 6.93
CA ILE A 196 -2.10 -10.79 6.07
C ILE A 196 -3.44 -11.13 6.72
N GLN A 197 -3.59 -12.35 7.25
CA GLN A 197 -4.80 -12.75 7.96
C GLN A 197 -5.08 -11.83 9.16
N ALA A 198 -4.05 -11.52 9.96
CA ALA A 198 -4.19 -10.58 11.07
C ALA A 198 -4.62 -9.18 10.60
N ALA A 199 -4.12 -8.70 9.45
CA ALA A 199 -4.55 -7.43 8.87
C ALA A 199 -6.03 -7.46 8.42
N PHE A 200 -6.48 -8.55 7.80
CA PHE A 200 -7.90 -8.75 7.47
C PHE A 200 -8.79 -8.82 8.72
N ASP A 201 -8.31 -9.47 9.80
CA ASP A 201 -9.05 -9.55 11.06
C ASP A 201 -9.26 -8.17 11.69
N LEU A 202 -8.28 -7.26 11.57
CA LEU A 202 -8.44 -5.85 11.99
C LEU A 202 -9.52 -5.12 11.16
N LEU A 203 -9.51 -5.29 9.83
CA LEU A 203 -10.52 -4.69 8.95
C LEU A 203 -11.92 -5.25 9.22
N SER A 204 -12.03 -6.56 9.46
CA SER A 204 -13.29 -7.21 9.82
C SER A 204 -13.79 -6.71 11.18
N SER A 205 -12.90 -6.61 12.18
CA SER A 205 -13.26 -6.09 13.50
C SER A 205 -13.76 -4.65 13.40
N GLU A 206 -13.13 -3.81 12.57
CA GLU A 206 -13.57 -2.44 12.34
C GLU A 206 -14.95 -2.39 11.66
N ARG A 207 -15.17 -3.22 10.63
CA ARG A 207 -16.49 -3.36 9.99
C ARG A 207 -17.59 -3.73 11.00
N ASP A 208 -17.31 -4.69 11.89
CA ASP A 208 -18.29 -5.22 12.83
C ASP A 208 -18.72 -4.18 13.89
N HIS A 209 -17.90 -3.15 14.14
CA HIS A 209 -18.30 -2.00 14.95
C HIS A 209 -19.42 -1.18 14.29
N TYR A 210 -19.50 -1.17 12.96
CA TYR A 210 -20.49 -0.41 12.20
C TYR A 210 -21.72 -1.24 11.81
N TYR A 211 -21.53 -2.55 11.60
CA TYR A 211 -22.58 -3.48 11.26
C TYR A 211 -22.45 -4.77 12.09
N SER A 212 -23.36 -4.97 13.04
CA SER A 212 -23.45 -6.21 13.84
C SER A 212 -24.11 -7.38 13.10
N VAL A 213 -24.27 -7.28 11.79
CA VAL A 213 -24.90 -8.30 10.94
C VAL A 213 -23.82 -8.95 10.08
N ASP A 214 -23.64 -10.27 10.24
CA ASP A 214 -22.65 -11.05 9.49
C ASP A 214 -22.79 -10.85 7.99
N ALA A 215 -21.80 -10.21 7.37
CA ALA A 215 -21.62 -10.17 5.92
C ALA A 215 -20.41 -11.05 5.56
N TYR A 216 -20.67 -12.13 4.84
CA TYR A 216 -19.63 -13.00 4.29
C TYR A 216 -19.10 -12.36 3.00
N LEU A 217 -17.81 -12.01 2.98
CA LEU A 217 -17.05 -11.65 1.78
C LEU A 217 -16.52 -12.91 1.09
#